data_AF-A0AAV9P593-F1
#
_entry.id   AF-A0AAV9P593-F1
#
_cell.length_a   1.000
_cell.length_b   1.000
_cell.length_c   1.000
_cell.angle_alpha   90.00
_cell.angle_beta   90.00
_cell.angle_gamma   90.00
#
_symmetry.space_group_name_H-M   'P 1'
#
loop_
_entity.id
_entity.type
_entity.pdbx_description
1 polymer ?
#
loop_
_entity_poly.entity_id
_entity_poly.type
_entity_poly.pdbx_seq_one_letter_code
_entity_poly.pdbx_strand_id
1 'polypeptide(L)'
;MPQPESFEDEKQRIIESCFTDSNDDGQPMETYLTHIRVQDCILHLPSSSPPPHRAEDIRKERFIIIARRSTGTARLHKARENADGSFSIGRTWNIEDLASIESFSNATLPSTSEQEARMRAWASDAGFVVTFEKGCYWRASSAEEKERFIEELVKTLTDRTGGQMPVLRGVDIDQTAQLTAAPSSSVL
;
A
#
# COMPACT_ATOMS: atom_id res chain seq x y z
N MET A 1 -4.86 7.81 -14.76
CA MET A 1 -3.39 7.73 -14.82
C MET A 1 -2.83 9.12 -14.52
N PRO A 2 -2.09 9.32 -13.42
CA PRO A 2 -1.21 10.48 -13.32
C PRO A 2 -0.28 10.47 -14.53
N GLN A 3 0.07 11.64 -15.07
CA GLN A 3 1.07 11.71 -16.13
C GLN A 3 2.38 11.10 -15.60
N PRO A 4 3.14 10.37 -16.44
CA PRO A 4 4.38 9.71 -16.01
C PRO A 4 5.38 10.69 -15.36
N GLU A 5 5.39 11.94 -15.83
CA GLU A 5 6.17 13.04 -15.24
C GLU A 5 5.77 13.30 -13.77
N SER A 6 4.46 13.27 -13.46
CA SER A 6 3.97 13.46 -12.08
C SER A 6 4.34 12.32 -11.12
N PHE A 7 4.52 11.09 -11.60
CA PHE A 7 4.90 9.96 -10.74
C PHE A 7 6.38 9.97 -10.39
N GLU A 8 7.26 10.25 -11.37
CA GLU A 8 8.70 10.36 -11.12
C GLU A 8 9.03 11.58 -10.26
N ASP A 9 8.38 12.73 -10.48
CA ASP A 9 8.55 13.92 -9.63
C ASP A 9 8.10 13.64 -8.18
N GLU A 10 7.00 12.90 -7.99
CA GLU A 10 6.53 12.49 -6.68
C GLU A 10 7.50 11.52 -5.99
N LYS A 11 7.96 10.51 -6.71
CA LYS A 11 8.97 9.55 -6.24
C LYS A 11 10.23 10.28 -5.78
N GLN A 12 10.74 11.24 -6.56
CA GLN A 12 11.94 11.99 -6.19
C GLN A 12 11.75 12.73 -4.87
N ARG A 13 10.63 13.45 -4.72
CA ARG A 13 10.31 14.17 -3.47
C ARG A 13 10.13 13.23 -2.29
N ILE A 14 9.53 12.05 -2.48
CA ILE A 14 9.42 11.02 -1.44
C ILE A 14 10.81 10.57 -0.98
N ILE A 15 11.70 10.26 -1.93
CA ILE A 15 13.06 9.81 -1.62
C ILE A 15 13.82 10.89 -0.84
N GLU A 16 13.80 12.12 -1.31
CA GLU A 16 14.46 13.26 -0.68
C GLU A 16 13.90 13.59 0.71
N SER A 17 12.61 13.36 0.93
CA SER A 17 11.96 13.67 2.21
C SER A 17 12.12 12.56 3.25
N CYS A 18 12.19 11.30 2.83
CA CYS A 18 11.97 10.16 3.72
C CYS A 18 13.04 9.05 3.67
N PHE A 19 13.94 9.07 2.68
CA PHE A 19 14.88 7.98 2.42
C PHE A 19 16.32 8.48 2.25
N THR A 20 16.72 9.46 3.06
CA THR A 20 18.06 10.08 3.03
C THR A 20 19.02 9.54 4.09
N ASP A 21 18.52 8.79 5.07
CA ASP A 21 19.35 8.21 6.12
C ASP A 21 20.25 7.09 5.57
N SER A 22 21.52 7.12 5.96
CA SER A 22 22.52 6.10 5.61
C SER A 22 23.05 5.39 6.85
N ASN A 23 23.50 4.14 6.67
CA ASN A 23 24.22 3.39 7.70
C ASN A 23 25.69 3.84 7.82
N ASP A 24 26.45 3.24 8.74
CA ASP A 24 27.87 3.55 8.96
C ASP A 24 28.75 3.33 7.71
N ASP A 25 28.34 2.45 6.79
CA ASP A 25 29.01 2.21 5.50
C ASP A 25 28.62 3.22 4.40
N GLY A 26 27.81 4.23 4.73
CA GLY A 26 27.31 5.23 3.78
C GLY A 26 26.25 4.71 2.80
N GLN A 27 25.74 3.49 2.99
CA GLN A 27 24.66 2.92 2.20
C GLN A 27 23.29 3.37 2.75
N PRO A 28 22.28 3.58 1.90
CA PRO A 28 20.95 3.97 2.36
C PRO A 28 20.38 2.92 3.33
N MET A 29 19.87 3.36 4.49
CA MET A 29 19.25 2.47 5.46
C MET A 29 18.00 1.79 4.88
N GLU A 30 17.27 2.51 4.04
CA GLU A 30 16.10 2.05 3.30
C GLU A 30 16.14 2.54 1.85
N THR A 31 15.76 1.67 0.94
CA THR A 31 15.65 1.95 -0.50
C THR A 31 14.19 1.89 -0.90
N TYR A 32 13.69 3.00 -1.45
CA TYR A 32 12.35 3.09 -2.04
C TYR A 32 12.17 2.05 -3.17
N LEU A 33 11.00 1.41 -3.24
CA LEU A 33 10.61 0.51 -4.35
C LEU A 33 9.49 1.10 -5.20
N THR A 34 8.33 1.36 -4.58
CA THR A 34 7.16 1.94 -5.26
C THR A 34 6.25 2.66 -4.26
N HIS A 35 5.26 3.41 -4.76
CA HIS A 35 4.19 3.98 -3.95
C HIS A 35 2.85 3.99 -4.68
N ILE A 36 1.79 4.20 -3.91
CA ILE A 36 0.44 4.48 -4.44
C ILE A 36 -0.24 5.59 -3.64
N ARG A 37 -0.97 6.46 -4.35
CA ARG A 37 -1.89 7.44 -3.77
C ARG A 37 -3.18 6.77 -3.34
N VAL A 38 -3.60 7.00 -2.10
CA VAL A 38 -4.85 6.45 -1.56
C VAL A 38 -5.68 7.50 -0.83
N GLN A 39 -6.99 7.34 -0.88
CA GLN A 39 -7.90 7.94 0.07
C GLN A 39 -8.02 7.01 1.28
N ASP A 40 -7.54 7.47 2.42
CA ASP A 40 -7.68 6.79 3.71
C ASP A 40 -9.02 7.19 4.34
N CYS A 41 -9.90 6.21 4.53
CA CYS A 41 -11.22 6.44 5.12
C CYS A 41 -11.16 6.12 6.61
N ILE A 42 -11.23 7.16 7.44
CA ILE A 42 -11.09 7.07 8.91
C ILE A 42 -12.34 6.46 9.59
N LEU A 43 -13.19 5.75 8.86
CA LEU A 43 -14.42 5.15 9.42
C LEU A 43 -14.16 3.97 10.37
N HIS A 44 -12.90 3.58 10.59
CA HIS A 44 -12.50 2.62 11.63
C HIS A 44 -12.20 3.25 12.99
N LEU A 45 -12.47 4.54 13.18
CA LEU A 45 -12.29 5.18 14.49
C LEU A 45 -13.27 4.53 15.50
N PRO A 46 -12.80 4.11 16.69
CA PRO A 46 -13.68 3.55 17.71
C PRO A 46 -14.76 4.56 18.11
N SER A 47 -15.90 4.05 18.56
CA SER A 47 -17.13 4.79 18.94
C SER A 47 -16.93 6.03 19.83
N SER A 48 -15.75 6.19 20.45
CA SER A 48 -15.36 7.36 21.27
C SER A 48 -14.91 8.58 20.43
N SER A 49 -14.89 8.46 19.12
CA SER A 49 -14.42 9.52 18.23
C SER A 49 -15.58 10.46 17.89
N PRO A 50 -15.42 11.78 18.04
CA PRO A 50 -16.51 12.71 17.75
C PRO A 50 -16.97 12.50 16.30
N PRO A 51 -18.29 12.48 16.05
CA PRO A 51 -18.81 12.26 14.72
C PRO A 51 -18.23 13.32 13.78
N PRO A 52 -17.70 12.89 12.62
CA PRO A 52 -17.10 13.82 11.66
C PRO A 52 -18.16 14.81 11.18
N HIS A 53 -17.81 16.10 11.19
CA HIS A 53 -18.72 17.21 10.91
C HIS A 53 -19.18 17.26 9.45
N ARG A 54 -18.45 16.60 8.52
CA ARG A 54 -18.83 16.33 7.12
C ARG A 54 -18.25 15.00 6.63
N ALA A 55 -18.92 14.35 5.68
CA ALA A 55 -18.48 13.07 5.09
C ALA A 55 -17.14 13.15 4.32
N GLU A 56 -16.80 14.34 3.86
CA GLU A 56 -15.57 14.72 3.14
C GLU A 56 -14.36 14.94 4.06
N ASP A 57 -14.58 15.30 5.34
CA ASP A 57 -13.54 15.49 6.38
C ASP A 57 -12.88 14.17 6.82
N ILE A 58 -13.54 13.05 6.51
CA ILE A 58 -13.13 11.69 6.89
C ILE A 58 -12.09 11.13 5.93
N ARG A 59 -11.92 11.76 4.76
CA ARG A 59 -11.09 11.26 3.66
C ARG A 59 -9.80 12.04 3.63
N LYS A 60 -8.70 11.36 3.91
CA LYS A 60 -7.38 12.00 3.88
C LYS A 60 -6.53 11.34 2.81
N GLU A 61 -6.00 12.15 1.91
CA GLU A 61 -5.04 11.68 0.92
C GLU A 61 -3.76 11.23 1.63
N ARG A 62 -3.32 10.02 1.30
CA ARG A 62 -2.17 9.36 1.89
C ARG A 62 -1.40 8.62 0.81
N PHE A 63 -0.16 8.31 1.14
CA PHE A 63 0.75 7.58 0.28
C PHE A 63 1.13 6.30 0.99
N ILE A 64 0.95 5.17 0.31
CA ILE A 64 1.44 3.89 0.80
C ILE A 64 2.71 3.59 0.00
N ILE A 65 3.83 3.45 0.71
CA ILE A 65 5.16 3.33 0.12
C ILE A 65 5.75 1.98 0.52
N ILE A 66 6.28 1.24 -0.45
CA ILE A 66 7.05 0.01 -0.23
C ILE A 66 8.53 0.37 -0.26
N ALA A 67 9.28 -0.07 0.76
CA ALA A 67 10.72 0.11 0.84
C ALA A 67 11.43 -1.17 1.29
N ARG A 68 12.70 -1.29 0.91
CA ARG A 68 13.59 -2.37 1.33
C ARG A 68 14.66 -1.82 2.26
N ARG A 69 14.84 -2.42 3.43
CA ARG A 69 15.95 -2.07 4.33
C ARG A 69 17.26 -2.68 3.83
N SER A 70 18.38 -2.02 4.14
CA SER A 70 19.72 -2.57 3.93
C SER A 70 19.94 -3.92 4.65
N THR A 71 19.24 -4.15 5.76
CA THR A 71 19.22 -5.42 6.49
C THR A 71 18.51 -6.56 5.76
N GLY A 72 17.87 -6.29 4.61
CA GLY A 72 17.18 -7.28 3.79
C GLY A 72 15.69 -7.46 4.11
N THR A 73 15.16 -6.86 5.16
CA THR A 73 13.70 -6.85 5.46
C THR A 73 12.99 -5.80 4.61
N ALA A 74 11.68 -5.94 4.37
CA ALA A 74 10.90 -4.95 3.64
C ALA A 74 9.85 -4.26 4.53
N ARG A 75 9.57 -2.99 4.24
CA ARG A 75 8.67 -2.12 5.02
C ARG A 75 7.57 -1.55 4.14
N LEU A 76 6.40 -1.39 4.76
CA LEU A 76 5.31 -0.61 4.22
C LEU A 76 5.18 0.67 5.06
N HIS A 77 5.13 1.82 4.43
CA HIS A 77 4.94 3.11 5.11
C HIS A 77 3.63 3.76 4.69
N LYS A 78 2.94 4.39 5.64
CA LYS A 78 1.87 5.36 5.37
C LYS A 78 2.39 6.76 5.63
N ALA A 79 2.45 7.55 4.57
CA ALA A 79 2.92 8.93 4.58
C ALA A 79 1.81 9.92 4.22
N ARG A 80 2.05 11.18 4.52
CA ARG A 80 1.30 12.34 4.03
C ARG A 80 2.25 13.27 3.28
N GLU A 81 1.71 13.99 2.31
CA GLU A 81 2.37 15.17 1.74
C GLU A 81 2.07 16.39 2.63
N ASN A 82 3.09 17.22 2.86
CA ASN A 82 3.01 18.46 3.62
C ASN A 82 2.69 19.64 2.68
N ALA A 83 2.33 20.79 3.27
CA ALA A 83 1.97 21.98 2.48
C ALA A 83 3.14 22.55 1.64
N ASP A 84 4.38 22.21 1.98
CA ASP A 84 5.60 22.57 1.25
C ASP A 84 6.00 21.56 0.17
N GLY A 85 5.21 20.49 -0.03
CA GLY A 85 5.50 19.42 -0.99
C GLY A 85 6.49 18.36 -0.49
N SER A 86 6.97 18.44 0.75
CA SER A 86 7.74 17.37 1.39
C SER A 86 6.82 16.25 1.89
N PHE A 87 7.40 15.09 2.19
CA PHE A 87 6.65 13.94 2.74
C PHE A 87 7.02 13.66 4.19
N SER A 88 6.05 13.14 4.95
CA SER A 88 6.28 12.65 6.31
C SER A 88 5.64 11.28 6.51
N ILE A 89 6.46 10.31 6.91
CA ILE A 89 6.00 8.97 7.31
C ILE A 89 5.34 9.07 8.70
N GLY A 90 4.07 8.68 8.78
CA GLY A 90 3.31 8.67 10.03
C GLY A 90 3.15 7.28 10.63
N ARG A 91 3.25 6.22 9.82
CA ARG A 91 3.19 4.83 10.29
C ARG A 91 4.02 3.92 9.41
N THR A 92 4.62 2.90 10.02
CA THR A 92 5.43 1.88 9.36
C THR A 92 4.94 0.50 9.82
N TRP A 93 4.91 -0.46 8.90
CA TRP A 93 4.63 -1.87 9.15
C TRP A 93 5.77 -2.72 8.57
N ASN A 94 6.06 -3.86 9.20
CA ASN A 94 6.87 -4.88 8.56
C ASN A 94 5.99 -5.63 7.55
N ILE A 95 6.49 -5.84 6.34
CA ILE A 95 5.73 -6.56 5.31
C ILE A 95 5.49 -8.02 5.72
N GLU A 96 6.40 -8.61 6.50
CA GLU A 96 6.27 -9.97 7.02
C GLU A 96 5.07 -10.15 7.96
N ASP A 97 4.57 -9.06 8.57
CA ASP A 97 3.38 -9.09 9.45
C ASP A 97 2.06 -9.03 8.65
N LEU A 98 2.12 -9.02 7.31
CA LEU A 98 0.95 -8.94 6.46
C LEU A 98 0.13 -10.23 6.52
N ALA A 99 -1.07 -10.14 7.09
CA ALA A 99 -1.96 -11.28 7.26
C ALA A 99 -2.83 -11.53 6.01
N SER A 100 -3.42 -10.48 5.44
CA SER A 100 -4.29 -10.62 4.28
C SER A 100 -4.39 -9.36 3.42
N ILE A 101 -4.60 -9.56 2.13
CA ILE A 101 -5.00 -8.51 1.18
C ILE A 101 -6.36 -8.88 0.59
N GLU A 102 -7.29 -7.94 0.62
CA GLU A 102 -8.58 -8.08 -0.04
C GLU A 102 -8.76 -6.98 -1.09
N SER A 103 -9.03 -7.37 -2.34
CA SER A 103 -9.38 -6.46 -3.44
C SER A 103 -10.87 -6.50 -3.70
N PHE A 104 -11.47 -5.33 -3.97
CA PHE A 104 -12.90 -5.21 -4.24
C PHE A 104 -13.26 -5.30 -5.74
N SER A 105 -12.29 -5.57 -6.64
CA SER A 105 -12.55 -5.71 -8.10
C SER A 105 -13.63 -6.75 -8.40
N ASN A 106 -13.62 -7.88 -7.68
CA ASN A 106 -14.63 -8.92 -7.78
C ASN A 106 -15.56 -8.87 -6.55
N ALA A 107 -16.59 -8.03 -6.64
CA ALA A 107 -17.59 -7.80 -5.58
C ALA A 107 -18.51 -9.00 -5.28
N THR A 108 -18.07 -10.23 -5.54
CA THR A 108 -18.84 -11.46 -5.28
C THR A 108 -18.76 -11.91 -3.82
N LEU A 109 -17.82 -11.35 -3.05
CA LEU A 109 -17.67 -11.70 -1.63
C LEU A 109 -18.76 -11.01 -0.78
N PRO A 110 -19.54 -11.77 0.01
CA PRO A 110 -20.52 -11.19 0.92
C PRO A 110 -19.81 -10.38 2.01
N SER A 111 -20.35 -9.21 2.35
CA SER A 111 -19.81 -8.39 3.43
C SER A 111 -20.14 -8.98 4.80
N THR A 112 -19.18 -9.01 5.73
CA THR A 112 -19.40 -9.57 7.07
C THR A 112 -20.04 -8.59 8.06
N SER A 113 -20.16 -7.31 7.67
CA SER A 113 -20.86 -6.29 8.45
C SER A 113 -21.47 -5.20 7.56
N GLU A 114 -22.44 -4.45 8.08
CA GLU A 114 -22.98 -3.26 7.38
C GLU A 114 -21.91 -2.21 7.12
N GLN A 115 -20.97 -2.05 8.05
CA GLN A 115 -19.86 -1.11 7.93
C GLN A 115 -18.97 -1.47 6.74
N GLU A 116 -18.62 -2.75 6.62
CA GLU A 116 -17.88 -3.24 5.47
C GLU A 116 -18.64 -3.09 4.16
N ALA A 117 -19.95 -3.35 4.14
CA ALA A 117 -20.78 -3.17 2.95
C ALA A 117 -20.75 -1.72 2.47
N ARG A 118 -20.84 -0.76 3.40
CA ARG A 118 -20.69 0.68 3.10
C ARG A 118 -19.30 1.01 2.57
N MET A 119 -18.25 0.38 3.08
CA MET A 119 -16.87 0.59 2.60
C MET A 119 -16.61 0.02 1.23
N ARG A 120 -17.10 -1.19 0.94
CA ARG A 120 -17.03 -1.76 -0.41
C ARG A 120 -17.82 -0.92 -1.41
N ALA A 121 -19.03 -0.47 -1.04
CA ALA A 121 -19.83 0.40 -1.89
C ALA A 121 -19.16 1.76 -2.19
N TRP A 122 -18.47 2.35 -1.21
CA TRP A 122 -17.75 3.61 -1.41
C TRP A 122 -16.48 3.43 -2.26
N ALA A 123 -15.69 2.39 -1.97
CA ALA A 123 -14.39 2.22 -2.58
C ALA A 123 -14.48 1.67 -4.00
N SER A 124 -15.59 0.99 -4.34
CA SER A 124 -15.81 0.38 -5.66
C SER A 124 -14.66 -0.59 -6.02
N ASP A 125 -14.47 -0.83 -7.30
CA ASP A 125 -13.35 -1.51 -7.93
C ASP A 125 -11.96 -0.95 -7.54
N ALA A 126 -11.84 0.34 -7.21
CA ALA A 126 -10.56 0.93 -6.76
C ALA A 126 -10.24 0.67 -5.27
N GLY A 127 -11.11 -0.04 -4.55
CA GLY A 127 -10.97 -0.33 -3.13
C GLY A 127 -10.19 -1.60 -2.81
N PHE A 128 -9.49 -1.55 -1.69
CA PHE A 128 -8.79 -2.70 -1.11
C PHE A 128 -8.60 -2.57 0.41
N VAL A 129 -8.34 -3.70 1.04
CA VAL A 129 -8.02 -3.80 2.46
C VAL A 129 -6.70 -4.52 2.63
N VAL A 130 -5.81 -3.92 3.41
CA VAL A 130 -4.55 -4.53 3.84
C VAL A 130 -4.62 -4.76 5.34
N THR A 131 -4.47 -6.01 5.78
CA THR A 131 -4.59 -6.38 7.19
C THR A 131 -3.24 -6.82 7.74
N PHE A 132 -2.76 -6.08 8.73
CA PHE A 132 -1.67 -6.47 9.63
C PHE A 132 -2.33 -6.93 10.95
N GLU A 133 -2.15 -6.17 12.04
CA GLU A 133 -2.95 -6.32 13.27
C GLU A 133 -4.39 -5.82 13.11
N LYS A 134 -4.58 -4.79 12.27
CA LYS A 134 -5.88 -4.16 11.98
C LYS A 134 -6.02 -3.95 10.47
N GLY A 135 -7.24 -4.11 9.96
CA GLY A 135 -7.57 -3.85 8.57
C GLY A 135 -7.49 -2.35 8.24
N CYS A 136 -6.68 -2.00 7.25
CA CYS A 136 -6.57 -0.67 6.68
C CYS A 136 -7.35 -0.63 5.36
N TYR A 137 -8.40 0.19 5.30
CA TYR A 137 -9.26 0.32 4.13
C TYR A 137 -8.81 1.53 3.31
N TRP A 138 -8.40 1.25 2.08
CA TRP A 138 -7.88 2.25 1.17
C TRP A 138 -8.62 2.19 -0.16
N ARG A 139 -8.69 3.34 -0.80
CA ARG A 139 -9.16 3.47 -2.17
C ARG A 139 -8.08 4.15 -2.98
N ALA A 140 -7.63 3.51 -4.05
CA ALA A 140 -6.69 4.09 -4.99
C ALA A 140 -7.38 5.12 -5.91
N SER A 141 -6.57 5.88 -6.64
CA SER A 141 -7.05 6.77 -7.70
C SER A 141 -7.68 6.01 -8.88
N SER A 142 -7.24 4.77 -9.14
CA SER A 142 -7.81 3.89 -10.15
C SER A 142 -7.64 2.41 -9.78
N ALA A 143 -8.47 1.54 -10.37
CA ALA A 143 -8.35 0.08 -10.19
C ALA A 143 -7.02 -0.47 -10.73
N GLU A 144 -6.53 0.08 -11.84
CA GLU A 144 -5.27 -0.35 -12.47
C GLU A 144 -4.05 -0.04 -11.58
N GLU A 145 -3.98 1.15 -10.98
CA GLU A 145 -2.91 1.48 -10.03
C GLU A 145 -2.97 0.61 -8.78
N LYS A 146 -4.17 0.34 -8.28
CA LYS A 146 -4.37 -0.59 -7.17
C LYS A 146 -3.84 -1.98 -7.51
N GLU A 147 -4.16 -2.52 -8.68
CA GLU A 147 -3.75 -3.86 -9.09
C GLU A 147 -2.23 -3.97 -9.19
N ARG A 148 -1.56 -3.02 -9.87
CA ARG A 148 -0.09 -2.96 -9.93
C ARG A 148 0.56 -2.86 -8.56
N PHE A 149 -0.03 -2.07 -7.66
CA PHE A 149 0.50 -1.92 -6.32
C PHE A 149 0.33 -3.21 -5.48
N ILE A 150 -0.82 -3.89 -5.58
CA ILE A 150 -1.05 -5.17 -4.91
C ILE A 150 -0.08 -6.23 -5.44
N GLU A 151 0.17 -6.28 -6.75
CA GLU A 151 1.15 -7.17 -7.35
C GLU A 151 2.55 -6.96 -6.77
N GLU A 152 3.03 -5.72 -6.72
CA GLU A 152 4.36 -5.41 -6.18
C GLU A 152 4.44 -5.70 -4.66
N LEU A 153 3.36 -5.48 -3.92
CA LEU A 153 3.27 -5.83 -2.49
C LEU A 153 3.37 -7.34 -2.27
N VAL A 154 2.61 -8.14 -3.03
CA VAL A 154 2.62 -9.61 -2.95
C VAL A 154 3.99 -10.14 -3.37
N LYS A 155 4.56 -9.62 -4.46
CA LYS A 155 5.90 -9.99 -4.92
C LYS A 155 6.96 -9.69 -3.86
N THR A 156 6.94 -8.49 -3.29
CA THR A 156 7.87 -8.10 -2.23
C THR A 156 7.76 -9.02 -1.01
N LEU A 157 6.55 -9.37 -0.59
CA LEU A 157 6.35 -10.32 0.53
C LEU A 157 6.88 -11.72 0.19
N THR A 158 6.57 -12.22 -1.00
CA THR A 158 6.96 -13.55 -1.47
C THR A 158 8.49 -13.69 -1.53
N ASP A 159 9.17 -12.68 -2.09
CA ASP A 159 10.63 -12.62 -2.17
C ASP A 159 11.31 -12.60 -0.79
N ARG A 160 10.65 -12.01 0.22
CA ARG A 160 11.21 -11.91 1.59
C ARG A 160 10.98 -13.17 2.40
N THR A 161 9.82 -13.80 2.23
CA THR A 161 9.41 -14.96 3.04
C THR A 161 9.78 -16.30 2.39
N GLY A 162 10.46 -16.29 1.24
CA GLY A 162 10.85 -17.51 0.52
C GLY A 162 9.66 -18.26 -0.07
N GLY A 163 8.62 -17.52 -0.49
CA GLY A 163 7.44 -18.11 -1.15
C GLY A 163 6.14 -18.11 -0.33
N GLN A 164 6.13 -17.56 0.90
CA GLN A 164 4.89 -17.49 1.68
C GLN A 164 3.98 -16.41 1.10
N MET A 165 2.74 -16.81 0.76
CA MET A 165 1.72 -15.87 0.29
C MET A 165 0.81 -15.44 1.45
N PRO A 166 0.36 -14.17 1.47
CA PRO A 166 -0.66 -13.74 2.40
C PRO A 166 -2.01 -14.34 2.00
N VAL A 167 -3.01 -14.26 2.86
CA VAL A 167 -4.38 -14.62 2.46
C VAL A 167 -4.87 -13.60 1.45
N LEU A 168 -5.07 -14.02 0.20
CA LEU A 168 -5.59 -13.19 -0.88
C LEU A 168 -7.09 -13.42 -1.08
N ARG A 169 -7.87 -12.32 -1.16
CA ARG A 169 -9.32 -12.35 -1.39
C ARG A 169 -9.69 -11.37 -2.49
N GLY A 170 -10.46 -11.81 -3.48
CA GLY A 170 -10.88 -10.95 -4.60
C GLY A 170 -9.71 -10.43 -5.47
N VAL A 171 -8.53 -11.02 -5.31
CA VAL A 171 -7.35 -10.81 -6.16
C VAL A 171 -7.29 -12.00 -7.11
N ASP A 172 -7.24 -11.74 -8.42
CA ASP A 172 -7.13 -12.79 -9.42
C ASP A 172 -5.68 -13.30 -9.48
N ILE A 173 -5.46 -14.55 -9.03
CA ILE A 173 -4.12 -15.15 -8.85
C ILE A 173 -3.54 -15.63 -10.20
N ASP A 174 -4.37 -15.82 -11.24
CA ASP A 174 -3.94 -16.33 -12.55
C ASP A 174 -2.98 -15.34 -13.26
N GLN A 175 -3.04 -14.05 -12.92
CA GLN A 175 -2.06 -13.04 -13.34
C GLN A 175 -0.81 -13.00 -12.42
N THR A 176 -0.92 -13.37 -11.15
CA THR A 176 0.19 -13.32 -10.18
C THR A 176 1.12 -14.53 -10.27
N ALA A 177 0.61 -15.71 -10.65
CA ALA A 177 1.42 -16.93 -10.82
C ALA A 177 2.42 -16.84 -11.99
N GLN A 178 2.16 -16.00 -12.99
CA GLN A 178 3.12 -15.74 -14.08
C GLN A 178 4.27 -14.81 -13.64
N LEU A 179 4.09 -14.03 -12.57
CA LEU A 179 5.11 -13.10 -12.06
C LEU A 179 6.14 -13.77 -11.13
N THR A 180 5.78 -14.84 -10.42
CA THR A 180 6.70 -15.60 -9.56
C THR A 180 7.50 -16.67 -10.32
N ALA A 181 7.14 -16.96 -11.57
CA ALA A 181 7.76 -17.99 -12.41
C ALA A 181 8.94 -17.48 -13.27
N ALA A 182 9.29 -16.19 -13.23
CA ALA A 182 10.46 -15.70 -13.94
C ALA A 182 11.71 -15.80 -13.05
N PRO A 183 12.67 -16.71 -13.34
CA PRO A 183 13.94 -16.70 -12.63
C PRO A 183 14.68 -15.40 -12.92
N SER A 184 15.29 -14.84 -11.88
CA SER A 184 16.23 -13.73 -11.99
C SER A 184 17.33 -14.12 -12.98
N SER A 185 17.31 -13.53 -14.17
CA SER A 185 18.47 -13.54 -15.05
C SER A 185 19.52 -12.59 -14.47
N SER A 186 20.29 -13.09 -13.50
CA SER A 186 21.66 -12.64 -13.32
C SER A 186 22.49 -13.19 -14.46
N VAL A 187 22.92 -12.34 -15.40
CA VAL A 187 24.14 -12.59 -16.18
C VAL A 187 24.81 -11.24 -16.51
N LEU A 188 25.96 -11.05 -15.85
CA LEU A 188 27.18 -10.30 -16.21
C LEU A 188 27.08 -8.91 -16.83
#